data_AF-A0A225CQX9-F1
#
_entry.id   AF-A0A225CQX9-F1
#
_cell.length_a   1.000
_cell.length_b   1.000
_cell.length_c   1.000
_cell.angle_alpha   90.00
_cell.angle_beta   90.00
_cell.angle_gamma   90.00
#
_symmetry.space_group_name_H-M   'P 1'
#
loop_
_entity.id
_entity.type
_entity.pdbx_description
1 polymer ?
#
loop_
_entity_poly.entity_id
_entity_poly.type
_entity_poly.pdbx_seq_one_letter_code
_entity_poly.pdbx_strand_id
1 'polypeptide(L)'
;MTDVLTAHEAVRTLPLPVPAPRGPLSAALIADLLGAPARTAAPQGAAAADGSARTGTAADALRIAAAPDLAALAAEALAATDDVVRDDDVQLALFCLYELHHAGIAGVDDDREWDPRLLAVRGILEAAFEAALRERVSVPARPEATSGGVAAALFALTAADSGPSLSRFVARKATEEQLREFLTHRSIYTLGEADPHSWAIPRLRGRSKAALVEIQADEYGGGRPERVHATIFGATLRGVGLDDRYGAYLDDVPAITLASSNAMSLFGLHRRLRGAIVGHLAAFEMTSSVPSRLYASGIRRLGFGDDVAWYYDEHVEADAVHEQIAAHDLAGGLVESEPELLDDVLFGAAACLEVEGWVGAHVLASWTAGRSSLRRAPGGPAEEGSVDAVVAGAIPAGAVPADAA
;
A
#
# COMPACT_ATOMS: atom_id res chain seq x y z
N MET A 1 6.25 -36.58 -8.12
CA MET A 1 7.17 -35.44 -7.88
C MET A 1 7.07 -34.36 -8.95
N THR A 2 6.53 -34.64 -10.14
CA THR A 2 6.35 -33.65 -11.21
C THR A 2 5.05 -32.83 -11.10
N ASP A 3 4.01 -33.37 -10.43
CA ASP A 3 2.69 -32.69 -10.29
C ASP A 3 2.61 -31.61 -9.19
N VAL A 4 3.60 -31.53 -8.29
CA VAL A 4 3.62 -30.49 -7.24
C VAL A 4 4.29 -29.22 -7.74
N LEU A 5 5.17 -29.32 -8.74
CA LEU A 5 5.87 -28.17 -9.33
C LEU A 5 4.94 -27.38 -10.28
N THR A 6 4.06 -28.05 -11.02
CA THR A 6 3.04 -27.40 -11.86
C THR A 6 1.97 -26.66 -11.06
N ALA A 7 1.74 -27.03 -9.79
CA ALA A 7 0.86 -26.28 -8.89
C ALA A 7 1.56 -25.10 -8.18
N HIS A 8 2.90 -25.09 -8.15
CA HIS A 8 3.69 -24.01 -7.57
C HIS A 8 4.07 -22.91 -8.59
N GLU A 9 3.99 -23.22 -9.89
CA GLU A 9 4.28 -22.27 -10.99
C GLU A 9 3.14 -21.28 -11.30
N ALA A 10 1.98 -21.41 -10.66
CA ALA A 10 0.78 -20.67 -11.03
C ALA A 10 0.13 -19.91 -9.86
N VAL A 11 0.83 -18.98 -9.20
CA VAL A 11 0.31 -17.65 -8.79
C VAL A 11 1.51 -16.71 -8.53
N ARG A 12 2.00 -16.07 -9.59
CA ARG A 12 2.39 -14.66 -9.52
C ARG A 12 1.66 -14.00 -10.68
N THR A 13 0.39 -13.66 -10.49
CA THR A 13 -0.33 -12.80 -11.43
C THR A 13 0.17 -11.37 -11.21
N LEU A 14 1.41 -11.15 -11.63
CA LEU A 14 1.85 -9.85 -12.07
C LEU A 14 1.43 -9.74 -13.53
N PRO A 15 0.89 -8.58 -13.94
CA PRO A 15 0.73 -7.34 -13.18
C PRO A 15 -0.56 -7.27 -12.31
N LEU A 16 -0.64 -6.27 -11.43
CA LEU A 16 -1.80 -5.94 -10.59
C LEU A 16 -3.07 -5.75 -11.46
N PRO A 17 -4.26 -6.25 -11.07
CA PRO A 17 -5.50 -5.96 -11.79
C PRO A 17 -5.80 -4.45 -11.82
N VAL A 18 -6.43 -3.97 -12.90
CA VAL A 18 -6.85 -2.57 -13.01
C VAL A 18 -7.91 -2.27 -11.94
N PRO A 19 -7.66 -1.34 -10.99
CA PRO A 19 -8.64 -1.00 -9.97
C PRO A 19 -9.82 -0.18 -10.52
N ALA A 20 -10.94 -0.20 -9.80
CA ALA A 20 -12.01 0.75 -10.04
C ALA A 20 -11.60 2.14 -9.54
N PRO A 21 -11.82 3.20 -10.34
CA PRO A 21 -11.50 4.55 -9.90
C PRO A 21 -12.37 4.97 -8.72
N ARG A 22 -11.80 5.79 -7.83
CA ARG A 22 -12.43 6.27 -6.60
C ARG A 22 -12.77 7.76 -6.62
N GLY A 23 -12.40 8.46 -7.69
CA GLY A 23 -12.74 9.84 -7.95
C GLY A 23 -12.17 10.32 -9.29
N PRO A 24 -12.28 11.64 -9.58
CA PRO A 24 -11.83 12.22 -10.84
C PRO A 24 -10.34 11.99 -11.14
N LEU A 25 -9.46 12.03 -10.13
CA LEU A 25 -8.02 11.90 -10.31
C LEU A 25 -7.66 10.45 -10.72
N SER A 26 -8.07 9.47 -9.93
CA SER A 26 -7.82 8.06 -10.23
C SER A 26 -8.49 7.61 -11.52
N ALA A 27 -9.70 8.13 -11.85
CA ALA A 27 -10.36 7.87 -13.13
C ALA A 27 -9.52 8.36 -14.32
N ALA A 28 -9.04 9.60 -14.27
CA ALA A 28 -8.21 10.16 -15.34
C ALA A 28 -6.86 9.47 -15.45
N LEU A 29 -6.22 9.17 -14.31
CA LEU A 29 -4.95 8.47 -14.25
C LEU A 29 -5.05 7.07 -14.87
N ILE A 30 -6.03 6.26 -14.46
CA ILE A 30 -6.22 4.89 -14.96
C ILE A 30 -6.51 4.91 -16.48
N ALA A 31 -7.32 5.87 -16.94
CA ALA A 31 -7.59 6.03 -18.37
C ALA A 31 -6.33 6.39 -19.17
N ASP A 32 -5.49 7.31 -18.66
CA ASP A 32 -4.19 7.64 -19.28
C ASP A 32 -3.31 6.38 -19.29
N LEU A 33 -3.16 5.68 -18.16
CA LEU A 33 -2.32 4.47 -18.00
C LEU A 33 -2.64 3.39 -19.03
N LEU A 34 -3.93 3.11 -19.28
CA LEU A 34 -4.38 2.10 -20.24
C LEU A 34 -4.37 2.55 -21.71
N GLY A 35 -3.94 3.78 -21.98
CA GLY A 35 -3.92 4.34 -23.34
C GLY A 35 -5.33 4.53 -23.93
N ALA A 36 -6.36 4.64 -23.09
CA ALA A 36 -7.70 4.93 -23.58
C ALA A 36 -7.69 6.32 -24.24
N PRO A 37 -8.08 6.45 -25.52
CA PRO A 37 -8.16 7.76 -26.14
C PRO A 37 -9.23 8.57 -25.40
N ALA A 38 -8.88 9.77 -24.94
CA ALA A 38 -9.86 10.80 -24.67
C ALA A 38 -10.79 10.88 -25.89
N ARG A 39 -12.06 10.53 -25.73
CA ARG A 39 -13.02 10.44 -26.84
C ARG A 39 -13.08 11.79 -27.55
N THR A 40 -12.39 11.89 -28.67
CA THR A 40 -12.52 12.98 -29.62
C THR A 40 -13.00 12.35 -30.92
N ALA A 41 -14.20 12.73 -31.34
CA ALA A 41 -14.78 12.28 -32.60
C ALA A 41 -13.85 12.70 -33.74
N ALA A 42 -13.22 11.75 -34.42
CA ALA A 42 -12.39 12.01 -35.58
C ALA A 42 -13.25 12.08 -36.86
N PRO A 43 -13.00 13.04 -37.77
CA PRO A 43 -13.49 12.95 -39.14
C PRO A 43 -12.61 11.97 -39.94
N GLN A 44 -13.26 11.17 -40.80
CA GLN A 44 -12.64 10.17 -41.66
C GLN A 44 -11.76 10.84 -42.74
N GLY A 45 -10.53 10.34 -42.95
CA GLY A 45 -9.78 10.66 -44.16
C GLY A 45 -8.29 10.29 -44.19
N ALA A 46 -7.98 9.29 -45.03
CA ALA A 46 -6.76 9.11 -45.82
C ALA A 46 -5.47 8.47 -45.20
N ALA A 47 -5.32 7.19 -45.57
CA ALA A 47 -4.21 6.55 -46.30
C ALA A 47 -2.78 6.46 -45.73
N ALA A 48 -2.25 5.24 -45.85
CA ALA A 48 -1.00 4.71 -45.30
C ALA A 48 0.27 5.11 -46.05
N ALA A 49 1.40 5.14 -45.32
CA ALA A 49 2.73 4.86 -45.84
C ALA A 49 3.64 4.28 -44.74
N ASP A 50 4.35 3.22 -45.11
CA ASP A 50 5.36 2.46 -44.39
C ASP A 50 6.66 3.27 -44.17
N GLY A 51 7.36 3.03 -43.06
CA GLY A 51 8.62 3.71 -42.73
C GLY A 51 9.09 3.51 -41.29
N SER A 52 9.88 2.46 -41.07
CA SER A 52 10.67 2.20 -39.86
C SER A 52 11.60 3.36 -39.50
N ALA A 53 11.19 4.16 -38.51
CA ALA A 53 12.05 4.94 -37.63
C ALA A 53 11.26 5.29 -36.36
N ARG A 54 11.71 4.80 -35.19
CA ARG A 54 11.18 5.23 -33.88
C ARG A 54 11.66 6.67 -33.59
N THR A 55 11.06 7.63 -34.26
CA THR A 55 11.07 9.05 -33.90
C THR A 55 9.66 9.39 -33.47
N GLY A 56 9.50 9.90 -32.24
CA GLY A 56 8.21 10.28 -31.66
C GLY A 56 7.34 10.98 -32.70
N THR A 57 6.22 10.35 -33.02
CA THR A 57 5.36 10.72 -34.14
C THR A 57 4.54 11.95 -33.78
N ALA A 58 4.02 12.67 -34.79
CA ALA A 58 3.02 13.71 -34.56
C ALA A 58 1.79 13.21 -33.77
N ALA A 59 1.52 11.90 -33.77
CA ALA A 59 0.50 11.25 -32.96
C ALA A 59 0.87 11.20 -31.46
N ASP A 60 2.15 11.07 -31.10
CA ASP A 60 2.62 11.15 -29.71
C ASP A 60 2.50 12.57 -29.18
N ALA A 61 2.82 13.58 -30.01
CA ALA A 61 2.61 14.99 -29.69
C ALA A 61 1.11 15.35 -29.57
N LEU A 62 0.24 14.78 -30.42
CA LEU A 62 -1.21 14.96 -30.33
C LEU A 62 -1.81 14.27 -29.10
N ARG A 63 -1.31 13.08 -28.70
CA ARG A 63 -1.72 12.41 -27.45
C ARG A 63 -1.36 13.23 -26.23
N ILE A 64 -0.15 13.81 -26.18
CA ILE A 64 0.28 14.70 -25.10
C ILE A 64 -0.62 15.95 -25.02
N ALA A 65 -1.05 16.49 -26.16
CA ALA A 65 -1.91 17.69 -26.21
C ALA A 65 -3.40 17.43 -25.90
N ALA A 66 -3.86 16.18 -25.96
CA ALA A 66 -5.27 15.79 -25.75
C ALA A 66 -5.53 15.02 -24.44
N ALA A 67 -4.47 14.60 -23.73
CA ALA A 67 -4.60 13.96 -22.43
C ALA A 67 -5.09 14.98 -21.37
N PRO A 68 -5.92 14.55 -20.40
CA PRO A 68 -6.26 15.39 -19.26
C PRO A 68 -4.97 15.87 -18.57
N ASP A 69 -4.96 17.12 -18.11
CA ASP A 69 -3.86 17.62 -17.28
C ASP A 69 -3.92 16.95 -15.91
N LEU A 70 -3.31 15.78 -15.80
CA LEU A 70 -3.28 14.98 -14.58
C LEU A 70 -2.63 15.75 -13.42
N ALA A 71 -1.71 16.66 -13.70
CA ALA A 71 -1.08 17.48 -12.66
C ALA A 71 -2.07 18.51 -12.11
N ALA A 72 -2.88 19.14 -12.96
CA ALA A 72 -3.97 19.99 -12.52
C ALA A 72 -5.02 19.22 -11.71
N LEU A 73 -5.44 18.03 -12.16
CA LEU A 73 -6.37 17.19 -11.41
C LEU A 73 -5.81 16.75 -10.06
N ALA A 74 -4.50 16.46 -9.97
CA ALA A 74 -3.87 16.15 -8.70
C ALA A 74 -3.90 17.35 -7.74
N ALA A 75 -3.61 18.56 -8.25
CA ALA A 75 -3.71 19.78 -7.45
C ALA A 75 -5.15 20.08 -7.00
N GLU A 76 -6.14 19.86 -7.87
CA GLU A 76 -7.56 20.02 -7.54
C GLU A 76 -8.03 19.01 -6.48
N ALA A 77 -7.65 17.74 -6.61
CA ALA A 77 -7.95 16.71 -5.62
C ALA A 77 -7.36 17.06 -4.25
N LEU A 78 -6.09 17.52 -4.23
CA LEU A 78 -5.43 17.97 -3.00
C LEU A 78 -6.06 19.23 -2.39
N ALA A 79 -6.60 20.13 -3.21
CA ALA A 79 -7.29 21.32 -2.73
C ALA A 79 -8.70 21.01 -2.18
N ALA A 80 -9.32 19.93 -2.66
CA ALA A 80 -10.65 19.50 -2.26
C ALA A 80 -10.65 18.55 -1.05
N THR A 81 -9.51 17.94 -0.73
CA THR A 81 -9.42 16.97 0.36
C THR A 81 -9.13 17.62 1.72
N ASP A 82 -9.88 17.21 2.74
CA ASP A 82 -9.62 17.60 4.14
C ASP A 82 -8.58 16.69 4.81
N ASP A 83 -8.35 15.49 4.26
CA ASP A 83 -7.42 14.51 4.81
C ASP A 83 -6.78 13.66 3.70
N VAL A 84 -5.61 14.11 3.22
CA VAL A 84 -4.79 13.41 2.21
C VAL A 84 -4.55 11.93 2.57
N VAL A 85 -4.44 11.58 3.85
CA VAL A 85 -4.15 10.21 4.31
C VAL A 85 -5.38 9.30 4.18
N ARG A 86 -6.59 9.87 4.26
CA ARG A 86 -7.87 9.14 4.23
C ARG A 86 -8.67 9.35 2.95
N ASP A 87 -8.13 10.11 2.00
CA ASP A 87 -8.76 10.36 0.73
C ASP A 87 -8.60 9.17 -0.22
N ASP A 88 -9.72 8.56 -0.58
CA ASP A 88 -9.77 7.37 -1.43
C ASP A 88 -9.26 7.63 -2.85
N ASP A 89 -9.49 8.81 -3.41
CA ASP A 89 -9.07 9.14 -4.78
C ASP A 89 -7.56 9.38 -4.82
N VAL A 90 -7.05 10.18 -3.88
CA VAL A 90 -5.62 10.51 -3.76
C VAL A 90 -4.79 9.27 -3.44
N GLN A 91 -5.18 8.48 -2.45
CA GLN A 91 -4.39 7.32 -2.03
C GLN A 91 -4.38 6.20 -3.07
N LEU A 92 -5.49 5.99 -3.81
CA LEU A 92 -5.50 5.03 -4.92
C LEU A 92 -4.64 5.53 -6.09
N ALA A 93 -4.71 6.81 -6.45
CA ALA A 93 -3.89 7.37 -7.51
C ALA A 93 -2.40 7.24 -7.18
N LEU A 94 -2.01 7.56 -5.94
CA LEU A 94 -0.64 7.42 -5.46
C LEU A 94 -0.19 5.94 -5.43
N PHE A 95 -1.05 5.03 -4.99
CA PHE A 95 -0.78 3.58 -5.02
C PHE A 95 -0.49 3.09 -6.44
N CYS A 96 -1.35 3.44 -7.41
CA CYS A 96 -1.15 3.06 -8.82
C CYS A 96 0.19 3.59 -9.38
N LEU A 97 0.58 4.81 -9.01
CA LEU A 97 1.85 5.42 -9.44
C LEU A 97 3.08 4.75 -8.82
N TYR A 98 2.95 4.15 -7.63
CA TYR A 98 4.00 3.34 -7.02
C TYR A 98 4.10 1.95 -7.63
N GLU A 99 2.97 1.33 -7.97
CA GLU A 99 2.97 -0.01 -8.57
C GLU A 99 3.65 -0.06 -9.94
N LEU A 100 3.79 1.06 -10.63
CA LEU A 100 4.64 1.16 -11.82
C LEU A 100 6.12 0.83 -11.54
N HIS A 101 6.59 0.99 -10.30
CA HIS A 101 7.97 0.68 -9.86
C HIS A 101 8.08 -0.70 -9.19
N HIS A 102 6.97 -1.45 -9.09
CA HIS A 102 6.93 -2.77 -8.47
C HIS A 102 6.31 -3.80 -9.44
N ALA A 103 5.02 -4.10 -9.27
CA ALA A 103 4.30 -5.16 -9.96
C ALA A 103 3.86 -4.81 -11.39
N GLY A 104 3.79 -3.51 -11.71
CA GLY A 104 3.06 -3.00 -12.86
C GLY A 104 1.54 -3.18 -12.73
N ILE A 105 0.79 -2.67 -13.71
CA ILE A 105 -0.68 -2.78 -13.76
C ILE A 105 -1.08 -3.44 -15.08
N ALA A 106 -2.07 -4.32 -15.06
CA ALA A 106 -2.55 -5.06 -16.22
C ALA A 106 -2.94 -4.14 -17.38
N GLY A 107 -2.28 -4.34 -18.52
CA GLY A 107 -2.51 -3.56 -19.74
C GLY A 107 -1.77 -2.22 -19.78
N VAL A 108 -0.94 -1.90 -18.79
CA VAL A 108 -0.05 -0.73 -18.79
C VAL A 108 1.32 -1.13 -19.32
N ASP A 109 1.91 -0.30 -20.18
CA ASP A 109 3.26 -0.48 -20.73
C ASP A 109 4.32 -0.24 -19.63
N ASP A 110 5.32 -1.12 -19.52
CA ASP A 110 6.38 -1.03 -18.51
C ASP A 110 7.19 0.27 -18.62
N ASP A 111 7.33 0.86 -19.82
CA ASP A 111 8.04 2.14 -20.02
C ASP A 111 7.34 3.32 -19.30
N ARG A 112 6.09 3.14 -18.85
CA ARG A 112 5.31 4.16 -18.13
C ARG A 112 5.88 4.47 -16.76
N GLU A 113 6.69 3.59 -16.17
CA GLU A 113 7.37 3.85 -14.90
C GLU A 113 8.25 5.11 -14.94
N TRP A 114 8.74 5.47 -16.14
CA TRP A 114 9.60 6.63 -16.40
C TRP A 114 8.92 7.78 -17.16
N ASP A 115 7.60 7.75 -17.38
CA ASP A 115 6.89 8.87 -18.03
C ASP A 115 7.02 10.15 -17.17
N PRO A 116 7.68 11.22 -17.66
CA PRO A 116 7.90 12.43 -16.88
C PRO A 116 6.60 13.10 -16.38
N ARG A 117 5.48 12.94 -17.09
CA ARG A 117 4.18 13.46 -16.66
C ARG A 117 3.68 12.72 -15.42
N LEU A 118 3.77 11.40 -15.41
CA LEU A 118 3.36 10.57 -14.27
C LEU A 118 4.27 10.79 -13.07
N LEU A 119 5.58 10.96 -13.29
CA LEU A 119 6.52 11.35 -12.24
C LEU A 119 6.18 12.72 -11.63
N ALA A 120 5.76 13.69 -12.45
CA ALA A 120 5.34 15.00 -11.98
C ALA A 120 4.05 14.92 -11.13
N VAL A 121 3.06 14.15 -11.58
CA VAL A 121 1.83 13.89 -10.80
C VAL A 121 2.16 13.24 -9.47
N ARG A 122 3.00 12.19 -9.48
CA ARG A 122 3.43 11.52 -8.24
C ARG A 122 4.11 12.49 -7.29
N GLY A 123 5.02 13.33 -7.78
CA GLY A 123 5.71 14.33 -6.96
C GLY A 123 4.77 15.32 -6.26
N ILE A 124 3.67 15.72 -6.91
CA ILE A 124 2.63 16.59 -6.31
C ILE A 124 1.94 15.87 -5.14
N LEU A 125 1.51 14.64 -5.35
CA LEU A 125 0.81 13.83 -4.33
C LEU A 125 1.74 13.44 -3.18
N GLU A 126 2.97 13.04 -3.47
CA GLU A 126 4.00 12.69 -2.50
C GLU A 126 4.33 13.87 -1.56
N ALA A 127 4.46 15.09 -2.11
CA ALA A 127 4.75 16.26 -1.31
C ALA A 127 3.65 16.56 -0.28
N ALA A 128 2.39 16.47 -0.70
CA ALA A 128 1.25 16.66 0.20
C ALA A 128 1.14 15.52 1.23
N PHE A 129 1.36 14.28 0.80
CA PHE A 129 1.30 13.12 1.67
C PHE A 129 2.42 13.12 2.72
N GLU A 130 3.66 13.42 2.33
CA GLU A 130 4.78 13.56 3.28
C GLU A 130 4.53 14.70 4.28
N ALA A 131 4.01 15.84 3.82
CA ALA A 131 3.66 16.95 4.70
C ALA A 131 2.63 16.53 5.75
N ALA A 132 1.59 15.80 5.34
CA ALA A 132 0.58 15.27 6.25
C ALA A 132 1.16 14.27 7.25
N LEU A 133 2.08 13.39 6.84
CA LEU A 133 2.77 12.49 7.75
C LEU A 133 3.64 13.25 8.76
N ARG A 134 4.44 14.22 8.30
CA ARG A 134 5.32 15.03 9.16
C ARG A 134 4.55 15.91 10.15
N GLU A 135 3.36 16.37 9.78
CA GLU A 135 2.49 17.13 10.68
C GLU A 135 1.91 16.26 11.80
N ARG A 136 1.51 15.02 11.49
CA ARG A 136 0.73 14.16 12.39
C ARG A 136 1.57 13.20 13.22
N VAL A 137 2.73 12.79 12.71
CA VAL A 137 3.62 11.83 13.38
C VAL A 137 4.44 12.54 14.46
N SER A 138 4.25 12.13 15.70
CA SER A 138 5.03 12.63 16.83
C SER A 138 6.37 11.91 16.91
N VAL A 139 7.44 12.62 16.56
CA VAL A 139 8.82 12.08 16.61
C VAL A 139 9.36 12.17 18.05
N PRO A 140 9.98 11.10 18.59
CA PRO A 140 10.56 11.13 19.93
C PRO A 140 11.71 12.13 20.04
N ALA A 141 12.07 12.45 21.29
CA ALA A 141 13.22 13.31 21.57
C ALA A 141 14.51 12.71 20.99
N ARG A 142 15.35 13.58 20.43
CA ARG A 142 16.61 13.19 19.79
C ARG A 142 17.57 12.53 20.80
N PRO A 143 18.01 11.28 20.54
CA PRO A 143 19.04 10.63 21.36
C PRO A 143 20.44 11.11 20.94
N GLU A 144 21.46 10.61 21.62
CA GLU A 144 22.83 10.68 21.11
C GLU A 144 22.92 9.91 19.78
N ALA A 145 23.65 10.47 18.81
CA ALA A 145 23.82 9.87 17.48
C ALA A 145 24.84 8.70 17.48
N THR A 146 24.67 7.77 18.42
CA THR A 146 25.42 6.52 18.53
C THR A 146 24.49 5.34 18.27
N SER A 147 25.03 4.19 17.86
CA SER A 147 24.19 2.99 17.65
C SER A 147 23.39 2.63 18.90
N GLY A 148 24.01 2.70 20.09
CA GLY A 148 23.34 2.44 21.36
C GLY A 148 22.25 3.47 21.70
N GLY A 149 22.49 4.77 21.43
CA GLY A 149 21.50 5.82 21.67
C GLY A 149 20.26 5.68 20.78
N VAL A 150 20.47 5.37 19.49
CA VAL A 150 19.39 5.12 18.54
C VAL A 150 18.60 3.87 18.92
N ALA A 151 19.27 2.75 19.17
CA ALA A 151 18.61 1.51 19.56
C ALA A 151 17.76 1.70 20.82
N ALA A 152 18.30 2.36 21.86
CA ALA A 152 17.55 2.65 23.09
C ALA A 152 16.30 3.51 22.83
N ALA A 153 16.39 4.50 21.94
CA ALA A 153 15.24 5.31 21.55
C ALA A 153 14.19 4.50 20.78
N LEU A 154 14.61 3.62 19.87
CA LEU A 154 13.71 2.74 19.13
C LEU A 154 13.00 1.73 20.04
N PHE A 155 13.73 1.08 20.96
CA PHE A 155 13.12 0.17 21.94
C PHE A 155 12.13 0.88 22.86
N ALA A 156 12.44 2.10 23.29
CA ALA A 156 11.52 2.90 24.09
C ALA A 156 10.26 3.27 23.30
N LEU A 157 10.41 3.60 22.01
CA LEU A 157 9.31 3.94 21.12
C LEU A 157 8.38 2.73 20.87
N THR A 158 8.93 1.56 20.58
CA THR A 158 8.14 0.34 20.29
C THR A 158 7.52 -0.28 21.54
N ALA A 159 8.13 -0.11 22.72
CA ALA A 159 7.57 -0.58 23.99
C ALA A 159 6.38 0.27 24.49
N ALA A 160 6.23 1.51 24.02
CA ALA A 160 5.19 2.42 24.47
C ALA A 160 3.78 2.10 23.92
N ASP A 161 3.63 1.04 23.10
CA ASP A 161 2.37 0.68 22.46
C ASP A 161 1.29 0.30 23.50
N SER A 162 0.39 1.26 23.75
CA SER A 162 -0.65 1.24 24.78
C SER A 162 -2.06 1.38 24.20
N GLY A 163 -2.21 1.36 22.87
CA GLY A 163 -3.51 1.46 22.19
C GLY A 163 -4.39 0.20 22.31
N PRO A 164 -5.67 0.30 21.91
CA PRO A 164 -6.50 -0.87 21.65
C PRO A 164 -5.80 -1.76 20.60
N SER A 165 -5.34 -2.93 21.04
CA SER A 165 -4.54 -3.79 20.18
C SER A 165 -5.45 -4.64 19.28
N LEU A 166 -5.37 -4.39 17.97
CA LEU A 166 -6.05 -5.18 16.94
C LEU A 166 -5.67 -6.65 17.06
N SER A 167 -4.38 -6.95 17.29
CA SER A 167 -3.90 -8.32 17.51
C SER A 167 -4.52 -8.99 18.74
N ARG A 168 -4.70 -8.28 19.87
CA ARG A 168 -5.45 -8.80 21.02
C ARG A 168 -6.92 -9.06 20.71
N PHE A 169 -7.55 -8.21 19.90
CA PHE A 169 -8.94 -8.43 19.46
C PHE A 169 -9.05 -9.66 18.56
N VAL A 170 -8.17 -9.82 17.57
CA VAL A 170 -8.12 -11.01 16.70
C VAL A 170 -7.89 -12.28 17.51
N ALA A 171 -6.94 -12.24 18.44
CA ALA A 171 -6.64 -13.37 19.32
C ALA A 171 -7.84 -13.84 20.15
N ARG A 172 -8.69 -12.93 20.62
CA ARG A 172 -9.70 -13.22 21.65
C ARG A 172 -11.15 -13.15 21.21
N LYS A 173 -11.47 -12.30 20.23
CA LYS A 173 -12.84 -11.85 19.96
C LYS A 173 -13.25 -11.89 18.49
N ALA A 174 -12.32 -11.74 17.55
CA ALA A 174 -12.67 -11.68 16.14
C ALA A 174 -13.49 -12.90 15.70
N THR A 175 -14.45 -12.66 14.82
CA THR A 175 -15.14 -13.72 14.08
C THR A 175 -14.29 -14.16 12.88
N GLU A 176 -14.70 -15.24 12.21
CA GLU A 176 -14.07 -15.66 10.96
C GLU A 176 -14.17 -14.60 9.87
N GLU A 177 -15.32 -13.93 9.75
CA GLU A 177 -15.53 -12.82 8.82
C GLU A 177 -14.56 -11.66 9.09
N GLN A 178 -14.37 -11.28 10.36
CA GLN A 178 -13.41 -10.25 10.75
C GLN A 178 -11.95 -10.68 10.52
N LEU A 179 -11.63 -11.97 10.70
CA LEU A 179 -10.32 -12.49 10.32
C LEU A 179 -10.08 -12.33 8.81
N ARG A 180 -11.08 -12.62 7.98
CA ARG A 180 -11.00 -12.44 6.52
C ARG A 180 -10.80 -10.97 6.16
N GLU A 181 -11.58 -10.05 6.75
CA GLU A 181 -11.38 -8.61 6.53
C GLU A 181 -9.96 -8.18 6.90
N PHE A 182 -9.45 -8.62 8.05
CA PHE A 182 -8.08 -8.34 8.46
C PHE A 182 -7.05 -8.83 7.45
N LEU A 183 -7.20 -10.07 6.95
CA LEU A 183 -6.32 -10.63 5.93
C LEU A 183 -6.44 -9.90 4.57
N THR A 184 -7.64 -9.42 4.21
CA THR A 184 -7.88 -8.55 3.05
C THR A 184 -7.07 -7.26 3.18
N HIS A 185 -7.09 -6.58 4.33
CA HIS A 185 -6.26 -5.40 4.58
C HIS A 185 -4.76 -5.71 4.44
N ARG A 186 -4.29 -6.81 5.06
CA ARG A 186 -2.89 -7.21 5.03
C ARG A 186 -2.40 -7.58 3.63
N SER A 187 -3.28 -8.15 2.79
CA SER A 187 -2.93 -8.60 1.43
C SER A 187 -2.36 -7.51 0.52
N ILE A 188 -2.69 -6.24 0.78
CA ILE A 188 -2.23 -5.10 -0.02
C ILE A 188 -0.71 -4.95 0.04
N TYR A 189 -0.13 -5.11 1.23
CA TYR A 189 1.32 -5.06 1.43
C TYR A 189 1.94 -6.46 1.42
N THR A 190 1.38 -7.39 2.19
CA THR A 190 2.07 -8.64 2.54
C THR A 190 2.29 -9.58 1.34
N LEU A 191 1.47 -9.49 0.29
CA LEU A 191 1.70 -10.25 -0.95
C LEU A 191 2.85 -9.70 -1.82
N GLY A 192 3.41 -8.53 -1.48
CA GLY A 192 4.63 -7.94 -2.03
C GLY A 192 5.62 -7.56 -0.92
N GLU A 193 5.60 -8.32 0.19
CA GLU A 193 6.39 -8.03 1.39
C GLU A 193 7.88 -7.83 1.08
N ALA A 194 8.50 -6.90 1.82
CA ALA A 194 9.90 -6.48 1.73
C ALA A 194 10.30 -5.66 0.48
N ASP A 195 9.51 -5.64 -0.59
CA ASP A 195 9.87 -4.93 -1.84
C ASP A 195 10.14 -3.42 -1.65
N PRO A 196 9.32 -2.64 -0.91
CA PRO A 196 9.62 -1.23 -0.67
C PRO A 196 10.94 -0.99 0.09
N HIS A 197 11.30 -1.87 1.03
CA HIS A 197 12.54 -1.77 1.81
C HIS A 197 13.78 -2.09 0.96
N SER A 198 13.65 -2.97 -0.04
CA SER A 198 14.74 -3.35 -0.95
C SER A 198 15.33 -2.15 -1.71
N TRP A 199 14.55 -1.10 -1.97
CA TRP A 199 15.05 0.14 -2.59
C TRP A 199 16.14 0.85 -1.78
N ALA A 200 16.26 0.57 -0.48
CA ALA A 200 17.34 1.10 0.35
C ALA A 200 18.70 0.42 0.09
N ILE A 201 18.73 -0.85 -0.34
CA ILE A 201 19.95 -1.65 -0.54
C ILE A 201 21.03 -0.93 -1.39
N PRO A 202 20.72 -0.33 -2.56
CA PRO A 202 21.73 0.37 -3.36
C PRO A 202 22.24 1.68 -2.71
N ARG A 203 21.58 2.16 -1.66
CA ARG A 203 21.81 3.49 -1.04
C ARG A 203 22.57 3.40 0.29
N LEU A 204 22.56 2.24 0.95
CA LEU A 204 23.30 2.01 2.20
C LEU A 204 24.70 1.47 1.95
N ARG A 205 25.59 1.59 2.93
CA ARG A 205 26.99 1.09 2.89
C ARG A 205 27.36 0.47 4.24
N GLY A 206 28.43 -0.32 4.27
CA GLY A 206 28.99 -0.85 5.52
C GLY A 206 28.02 -1.74 6.29
N ARG A 207 28.06 -1.63 7.63
CA ARG A 207 27.30 -2.47 8.57
C ARG A 207 25.80 -2.41 8.33
N SER A 208 25.24 -1.21 8.12
CA SER A 208 23.80 -1.04 7.90
C SER A 208 23.32 -1.72 6.61
N LYS A 209 24.14 -1.72 5.55
CA LYS A 209 23.83 -2.47 4.32
C LYS A 209 23.83 -3.98 4.58
N ALA A 210 24.82 -4.50 5.32
CA ALA A 210 24.90 -5.92 5.62
C ALA A 210 23.66 -6.37 6.42
N ALA A 211 23.29 -5.61 7.45
CA ALA A 211 22.09 -5.86 8.26
C ALA A 211 20.79 -5.83 7.43
N LEU A 212 20.63 -4.83 6.55
CA LEU A 212 19.47 -4.78 5.65
C LEU A 212 19.41 -6.01 4.74
N VAL A 213 20.54 -6.40 4.13
CA VAL A 213 20.57 -7.58 3.23
C VAL A 213 20.28 -8.88 3.99
N GLU A 214 20.72 -8.99 5.24
CA GLU A 214 20.43 -10.14 6.09
C GLU A 214 18.93 -10.27 6.36
N ILE A 215 18.28 -9.19 6.81
CA ILE A 215 16.82 -9.14 7.02
C ILE A 215 16.09 -9.48 5.72
N GLN A 216 16.39 -8.77 4.62
CA GLN A 216 15.70 -8.98 3.34
C GLN A 216 15.93 -10.40 2.77
N ALA A 217 17.08 -11.02 3.03
CA ALA A 217 17.33 -12.39 2.59
C ALA A 217 16.39 -13.38 3.29
N ASP A 218 16.06 -13.15 4.57
CA ASP A 218 15.10 -13.96 5.31
C ASP A 218 13.68 -13.77 4.76
N GLU A 219 13.25 -12.51 4.57
CA GLU A 219 11.95 -12.16 3.96
C GLU A 219 11.74 -12.82 2.57
N TYR A 220 12.82 -12.89 1.78
CA TYR A 220 12.85 -13.58 0.50
C TYR A 220 13.15 -15.09 0.60
N GLY A 221 12.95 -15.71 1.77
CA GLY A 221 12.99 -17.15 2.00
C GLY A 221 14.39 -17.77 2.00
N GLY A 222 15.45 -16.97 2.04
CA GLY A 222 16.84 -17.42 1.95
C GLY A 222 17.15 -18.09 0.60
N GLY A 223 16.48 -17.67 -0.47
CA GLY A 223 16.61 -18.28 -1.80
C GLY A 223 15.75 -19.52 -2.04
N ARG A 224 14.80 -19.82 -1.14
CA ARG A 224 13.81 -20.91 -1.28
C ARG A 224 12.44 -20.31 -1.61
N PRO A 225 11.95 -20.42 -2.87
CA PRO A 225 10.70 -19.78 -3.29
C PRO A 225 9.48 -20.11 -2.43
N GLU A 226 9.39 -21.33 -1.92
CA GLU A 226 8.33 -21.84 -1.05
C GLU A 226 8.36 -21.24 0.37
N ARG A 227 9.47 -20.57 0.74
CA ARG A 227 9.66 -19.89 2.02
C ARG A 227 9.68 -18.37 1.92
N VAL A 228 9.52 -17.80 0.71
CA VAL A 228 9.32 -16.36 0.57
C VAL A 228 8.07 -15.98 1.36
N HIS A 229 8.13 -14.98 2.23
CA HIS A 229 7.05 -14.68 3.17
C HIS A 229 5.74 -14.35 2.47
N ALA A 230 5.79 -13.63 1.34
CA ALA A 230 4.63 -13.41 0.48
C ALA A 230 3.99 -14.72 -0.04
N THR A 231 4.79 -15.75 -0.37
CA THR A 231 4.29 -17.08 -0.77
C THR A 231 3.59 -17.78 0.39
N ILE A 232 4.16 -17.69 1.60
CA ILE A 232 3.58 -18.26 2.81
C ILE A 232 2.25 -17.57 3.14
N PHE A 233 2.21 -16.23 3.04
CA PHE A 233 0.97 -15.47 3.26
C PHE A 233 -0.11 -15.80 2.23
N GLY A 234 0.26 -16.01 0.96
CA GLY A 234 -0.67 -16.51 -0.06
C GLY A 234 -1.31 -17.85 0.34
N ALA A 235 -0.55 -18.75 0.99
CA ALA A 235 -1.11 -19.98 1.55
C ALA A 235 -2.10 -19.71 2.70
N THR A 236 -1.82 -18.75 3.57
CA THR A 236 -2.78 -18.27 4.60
C THR A 236 -4.09 -17.79 3.97
N LEU A 237 -4.02 -16.98 2.89
CA LEU A 237 -5.21 -16.50 2.19
C LEU A 237 -6.04 -17.65 1.60
N ARG A 238 -5.41 -18.57 0.86
CA ARG A 238 -6.11 -19.74 0.31
C ARG A 238 -6.69 -20.64 1.40
N GLY A 239 -5.97 -20.77 2.52
CA GLY A 239 -6.37 -21.60 3.66
C GLY A 239 -7.61 -21.07 4.39
N VAL A 240 -7.82 -19.75 4.40
CA VAL A 240 -9.12 -19.22 4.78
C VAL A 240 -10.11 -19.27 3.62
N GLY A 241 -9.69 -19.24 2.35
CA GLY A 241 -10.58 -19.24 1.18
C GLY A 241 -10.75 -17.85 0.57
N LEU A 242 -9.71 -17.02 0.73
CA LEU A 242 -9.50 -15.78 -0.01
C LEU A 242 -8.64 -16.07 -1.27
N ASP A 243 -8.71 -15.15 -2.22
CA ASP A 243 -7.88 -15.09 -3.43
C ASP A 243 -6.50 -14.55 -3.05
N ASP A 244 -5.45 -15.25 -3.44
CA ASP A 244 -4.06 -14.90 -3.14
C ASP A 244 -3.36 -14.13 -4.26
N ARG A 245 -4.08 -13.76 -5.33
CA ARG A 245 -3.53 -12.90 -6.37
C ARG A 245 -3.22 -11.51 -5.82
N TYR A 246 -2.03 -11.01 -6.11
CA TYR A 246 -1.63 -9.66 -5.74
C TYR A 246 -2.62 -8.61 -6.29
N GLY A 247 -3.08 -7.70 -5.42
CA GLY A 247 -4.05 -6.67 -5.76
C GLY A 247 -5.51 -7.15 -5.91
N ALA A 248 -5.84 -8.43 -5.66
CA ALA A 248 -7.21 -8.95 -5.79
C ALA A 248 -8.25 -8.16 -4.98
N TYR A 249 -7.82 -7.61 -3.84
CA TYR A 249 -8.67 -6.87 -2.91
C TYR A 249 -8.41 -5.36 -2.90
N LEU A 250 -7.70 -4.84 -3.90
CA LEU A 250 -7.39 -3.42 -3.99
C LEU A 250 -8.65 -2.55 -3.95
N ASP A 251 -9.74 -2.99 -4.58
CA ASP A 251 -11.00 -2.26 -4.62
C ASP A 251 -11.76 -2.23 -3.27
N ASP A 252 -11.49 -3.18 -2.39
CA ASP A 252 -12.24 -3.39 -1.15
C ASP A 252 -11.65 -2.60 0.02
N VAL A 253 -10.34 -2.32 0.01
CA VAL A 253 -9.67 -1.67 1.13
C VAL A 253 -9.82 -0.14 1.14
N PRO A 254 -9.98 0.50 2.30
CA PRO A 254 -10.05 1.96 2.44
C PRO A 254 -8.70 2.64 2.18
N ALA A 255 -8.75 3.93 1.82
CA ALA A 255 -7.59 4.81 1.66
C ALA A 255 -6.51 4.63 2.75
N ILE A 256 -6.92 4.51 4.02
CA ILE A 256 -5.98 4.39 5.15
C ILE A 256 -5.08 3.14 5.06
N THR A 257 -5.56 2.07 4.42
CA THR A 257 -4.77 0.85 4.17
C THR A 257 -3.74 1.09 3.07
N LEU A 258 -4.15 1.78 2.00
CA LEU A 258 -3.25 2.18 0.93
C LEU A 258 -2.18 3.16 1.44
N ALA A 259 -2.55 4.07 2.35
CA ALA A 259 -1.62 5.02 2.96
C ALA A 259 -0.47 4.33 3.70
N SER A 260 -0.72 3.20 4.39
CA SER A 260 0.36 2.40 5.00
C SER A 260 1.37 1.91 3.95
N SER A 261 0.89 1.24 2.89
CA SER A 261 1.74 0.76 1.80
C SER A 261 2.44 1.89 1.03
N ASN A 262 1.73 3.00 0.79
CA ASN A 262 2.23 4.19 0.12
C ASN A 262 3.34 4.88 0.93
N ALA A 263 3.28 4.86 2.27
CA ALA A 263 4.32 5.43 3.12
C ALA A 263 5.65 4.66 2.98
N MET A 264 5.58 3.32 2.91
CA MET A 264 6.76 2.49 2.65
C MET A 264 7.36 2.79 1.28
N SER A 265 6.53 2.90 0.24
CA SER A 265 6.97 3.22 -1.12
C SER A 265 7.55 4.63 -1.23
N LEU A 266 6.96 5.63 -0.55
CA LEU A 266 7.50 6.99 -0.45
C LEU A 266 8.92 6.98 0.12
N PHE A 267 9.11 6.33 1.27
CA PHE A 267 10.43 6.28 1.92
C PHE A 267 11.42 5.44 1.10
N GLY A 268 10.93 4.33 0.53
CA GLY A 268 11.68 3.38 -0.27
C GLY A 268 12.20 3.98 -1.56
N LEU A 269 11.39 4.69 -2.35
CA LEU A 269 11.82 5.22 -3.66
C LEU A 269 12.69 6.46 -3.57
N HIS A 270 12.61 7.25 -2.49
CA HIS A 270 13.33 8.52 -2.38
C HIS A 270 14.66 8.39 -1.64
N ARG A 271 15.79 8.61 -2.32
CA ARG A 271 17.13 8.57 -1.69
C ARG A 271 17.28 9.53 -0.50
N ARG A 272 16.60 10.68 -0.54
CA ARG A 272 16.60 11.65 0.57
C ARG A 272 15.94 11.08 1.84
N LEU A 273 15.00 10.15 1.69
CA LEU A 273 14.26 9.50 2.79
C LEU A 273 14.86 8.14 3.18
N ARG A 274 16.13 7.86 2.81
CA ARG A 274 16.78 6.59 3.13
C ARG A 274 16.89 6.33 4.64
N GLY A 275 16.97 7.37 5.45
CA GLY A 275 16.88 7.25 6.92
C GLY A 275 15.49 6.79 7.35
N ALA A 276 14.44 7.37 6.76
CA ALA A 276 13.05 7.04 7.09
C ALA A 276 12.69 5.59 6.74
N ILE A 277 13.07 5.06 5.58
CA ILE A 277 12.80 3.65 5.27
C ILE A 277 13.56 2.69 6.20
N VAL A 278 14.77 3.06 6.63
CA VAL A 278 15.56 2.29 7.60
C VAL A 278 14.93 2.31 8.98
N GLY A 279 14.49 3.48 9.46
CA GLY A 279 13.75 3.61 10.70
C GLY A 279 12.42 2.87 10.67
N HIS A 280 11.71 2.94 9.55
CA HIS A 280 10.46 2.21 9.34
C HIS A 280 10.68 0.71 9.42
N LEU A 281 11.66 0.15 8.69
CA LEU A 281 11.98 -1.27 8.78
C LEU A 281 12.35 -1.64 10.21
N ALA A 282 13.17 -0.83 10.88
CA ALA A 282 13.58 -1.13 12.25
C ALA A 282 12.39 -1.21 13.21
N ALA A 283 11.46 -0.26 13.16
CA ALA A 283 10.25 -0.32 13.96
C ALA A 283 9.34 -1.52 13.59
N PHE A 284 9.25 -1.84 12.30
CA PHE A 284 8.45 -2.97 11.79
C PHE A 284 8.97 -4.30 12.34
N GLU A 285 10.28 -4.56 12.22
CA GLU A 285 10.94 -5.76 12.78
C GLU A 285 10.78 -5.84 14.30
N MET A 286 10.99 -4.73 15.01
CA MET A 286 10.91 -4.67 16.47
C MET A 286 9.49 -4.83 17.03
N THR A 287 8.46 -4.81 16.18
CA THR A 287 7.05 -4.90 16.61
C THR A 287 6.28 -6.06 15.99
N SER A 288 6.90 -6.90 15.17
CA SER A 288 6.21 -7.94 14.40
C SER A 288 5.77 -9.13 15.26
N SER A 289 6.57 -9.52 16.26
CA SER A 289 6.47 -10.86 16.86
C SER A 289 5.34 -11.03 17.88
N VAL A 290 5.12 -10.05 18.76
CA VAL A 290 4.03 -10.11 19.74
C VAL A 290 2.67 -10.09 19.03
N PRO A 291 2.40 -9.17 18.07
CA PRO A 291 1.20 -9.24 17.23
C PRO A 291 1.08 -10.55 16.46
N SER A 292 2.15 -11.04 15.83
CA SER A 292 2.10 -12.28 15.04
C SER A 292 1.72 -13.49 15.88
N ARG A 293 2.29 -13.63 17.09
CA ARG A 293 1.88 -14.67 18.04
C ARG A 293 0.39 -14.61 18.39
N LEU A 294 -0.14 -13.41 18.55
CA LEU A 294 -1.55 -13.18 18.84
C LEU A 294 -2.45 -13.48 17.64
N TYR A 295 -2.02 -13.11 16.42
CA TYR A 295 -2.73 -13.45 15.18
C TYR A 295 -2.76 -14.97 14.96
N ALA A 296 -1.62 -15.66 15.10
CA ALA A 296 -1.52 -17.11 15.00
C ALA A 296 -2.43 -17.81 16.03
N SER A 297 -2.50 -17.30 17.27
CA SER A 297 -3.43 -17.80 18.28
C SER A 297 -4.90 -17.58 17.91
N GLY A 298 -5.23 -16.41 17.34
CA GLY A 298 -6.58 -16.09 16.88
C GLY A 298 -7.04 -16.97 15.71
N ILE A 299 -6.15 -17.24 14.75
CA ILE A 299 -6.37 -18.15 13.62
C ILE A 299 -6.72 -19.55 14.14
N ARG A 300 -5.90 -20.10 15.04
CA ARG A 300 -6.14 -21.41 15.66
C ARG A 300 -7.42 -21.45 16.49
N ARG A 301 -7.72 -20.39 17.24
CA ARG A 301 -8.98 -20.27 18.02
C ARG A 301 -10.21 -20.37 17.11
N LEU A 302 -10.13 -19.85 15.90
CA LEU A 302 -11.21 -19.88 14.91
C LEU A 302 -11.33 -21.22 14.16
N GLY A 303 -10.47 -22.20 14.47
CA GLY A 303 -10.55 -23.56 13.94
C GLY A 303 -9.68 -23.82 12.70
N PHE A 304 -8.87 -22.85 12.27
CA PHE A 304 -7.90 -23.05 11.19
C PHE A 304 -6.63 -23.77 11.67
N GLY A 305 -5.98 -24.48 10.74
CA GLY A 305 -4.78 -25.28 11.02
C GLY A 305 -3.49 -24.47 11.11
N ASP A 306 -2.40 -25.16 11.47
CA ASP A 306 -1.06 -24.59 11.55
C ASP A 306 -0.54 -24.10 10.19
N ASP A 307 -1.00 -24.69 9.09
CA ASP A 307 -0.71 -24.26 7.72
C ASP A 307 -1.22 -22.84 7.43
N VAL A 308 -2.36 -22.45 8.00
CA VAL A 308 -2.92 -21.10 7.87
C VAL A 308 -2.20 -20.12 8.80
N ALA A 309 -1.78 -20.58 9.98
CA ALA A 309 -1.08 -19.76 10.96
C ALA A 309 0.41 -19.54 10.63
N TRP A 310 1.00 -20.37 9.76
CA TRP A 310 2.45 -20.46 9.56
C TRP A 310 3.13 -19.13 9.24
N TYR A 311 2.54 -18.29 8.38
CA TYR A 311 3.09 -16.94 8.11
C TYR A 311 3.41 -16.17 9.40
N TYR A 312 2.47 -16.17 10.34
CA TYR A 312 2.62 -15.46 11.61
C TYR A 312 3.53 -16.20 12.59
N ASP A 313 3.60 -17.53 12.54
CA ASP A 313 4.54 -18.27 13.38
C ASP A 313 6.00 -18.07 12.91
N GLU A 314 6.25 -17.97 11.60
CA GLU A 314 7.61 -17.68 11.07
C GLU A 314 8.13 -16.33 11.61
N HIS A 315 7.26 -15.30 11.62
CA HIS A 315 7.58 -13.98 12.18
C HIS A 315 7.73 -13.99 13.71
N VAL A 316 7.33 -15.06 14.40
CA VAL A 316 7.60 -15.25 15.83
C VAL A 316 8.95 -15.94 16.07
N GLU A 317 9.42 -16.76 15.13
CA GLU A 317 10.69 -17.47 15.25
C GLU A 317 11.89 -16.56 14.96
N ALA A 318 11.72 -15.55 14.10
CA ALA A 318 12.73 -14.54 13.75
C ALA A 318 13.04 -13.51 14.86
N ASP A 319 12.20 -13.47 15.90
CA ASP A 319 11.97 -12.37 16.85
C ASP A 319 13.23 -11.75 17.51
N ALA A 320 14.01 -12.54 18.24
CA ALA A 320 15.07 -11.97 19.10
C ALA A 320 16.32 -11.52 18.35
N VAL A 321 16.54 -12.03 17.13
CA VAL A 321 17.75 -11.72 16.35
C VAL A 321 17.49 -10.52 15.45
N HIS A 322 16.37 -10.52 14.74
CA HIS A 322 16.02 -9.42 13.83
C HIS A 322 15.80 -8.11 14.57
N GLU A 323 15.16 -8.11 15.75
CA GLU A 323 14.98 -6.87 16.53
C GLU A 323 16.33 -6.19 16.87
N GLN A 324 17.35 -7.00 17.20
CA GLN A 324 18.65 -6.49 17.62
C GLN A 324 19.46 -6.02 16.41
N ILE A 325 19.44 -6.79 15.32
CA ILE A 325 20.07 -6.41 14.05
C ILE A 325 19.43 -5.12 13.52
N ALA A 326 18.11 -5.02 13.55
CA ALA A 326 17.34 -3.88 13.09
C ALA A 326 17.66 -2.61 13.89
N ALA A 327 17.66 -2.69 15.23
CA ALA A 327 17.92 -1.55 16.10
C ALA A 327 19.40 -1.12 16.08
N HIS A 328 20.32 -2.06 16.26
CA HIS A 328 21.73 -1.76 16.50
C HIS A 328 22.56 -1.68 15.21
N ASP A 329 22.45 -2.68 14.34
CA ASP A 329 23.32 -2.81 13.17
C ASP A 329 22.79 -2.05 11.96
N LEU A 330 21.47 -2.09 11.74
CA LEU A 330 20.79 -1.38 10.66
C LEU A 330 20.59 0.10 11.01
N ALA A 331 19.67 0.45 11.92
CA ALA A 331 19.33 1.84 12.21
C ALA A 331 20.47 2.54 12.97
N GLY A 332 20.94 1.93 14.05
CA GLY A 332 22.07 2.45 14.83
C GLY A 332 23.36 2.54 14.01
N GLY A 333 23.65 1.54 13.17
CA GLY A 333 24.80 1.56 12.27
C GLY A 333 24.70 2.60 11.17
N LEU A 334 23.50 2.87 10.65
CA LEU A 334 23.31 3.96 9.70
C LEU A 334 23.65 5.30 10.35
N VAL A 335 23.05 5.62 11.49
CA VAL A 335 23.26 6.91 12.18
C VAL A 335 24.70 7.08 12.66
N GLU A 336 25.35 6.02 13.13
CA GLU A 336 26.76 6.10 13.53
C GLU A 336 27.67 6.48 12.34
N SER A 337 27.35 6.01 11.13
CA SER A 337 28.08 6.33 9.91
C SER A 337 27.67 7.64 9.23
N GLU A 338 26.39 8.02 9.35
CA GLU A 338 25.75 9.18 8.73
C GLU A 338 24.85 9.89 9.77
N PRO A 339 25.43 10.62 10.75
CA PRO A 339 24.68 11.19 11.88
C PRO A 339 23.59 12.19 11.49
N GLU A 340 23.70 12.80 10.31
CA GLU A 340 22.69 13.69 9.76
C GLU A 340 21.35 12.99 9.45
N LEU A 341 21.33 11.65 9.36
CA LEU A 341 20.11 10.88 9.09
C LEU A 341 19.30 10.53 10.34
N LEU A 342 19.77 10.89 11.54
CA LEU A 342 19.12 10.55 12.80
C LEU A 342 17.63 10.97 12.82
N ASP A 343 17.33 12.20 12.43
CA ASP A 343 15.96 12.71 12.50
C ASP A 343 15.03 11.97 11.52
N ASP A 344 15.53 11.59 10.34
CA ASP A 344 14.77 10.77 9.38
C ASP A 344 14.57 9.34 9.89
N VAL A 345 15.56 8.73 10.54
CA VAL A 345 15.42 7.39 11.16
C VAL A 345 14.33 7.39 12.24
N LEU A 346 14.33 8.38 13.13
CA LEU A 346 13.29 8.48 14.16
C LEU A 346 11.92 8.78 13.55
N PHE A 347 11.86 9.64 12.53
CA PHE A 347 10.61 9.93 11.82
C PHE A 347 10.04 8.68 11.14
N GLY A 348 10.86 7.90 10.42
CA GLY A 348 10.43 6.67 9.77
C GLY A 348 9.92 5.62 10.74
N ALA A 349 10.60 5.45 11.88
CA ALA A 349 10.18 4.55 12.94
C ALA A 349 8.83 4.98 13.54
N ALA A 350 8.69 6.26 13.89
CA ALA A 350 7.44 6.80 14.42
C ALA A 350 6.30 6.71 13.38
N ALA A 351 6.58 6.99 12.11
CA ALA A 351 5.60 6.91 11.03
C ALA A 351 5.10 5.49 10.82
N CYS A 352 5.98 4.47 10.89
CA CYS A 352 5.58 3.06 10.85
C CYS A 352 4.50 2.77 11.92
N LEU A 353 4.77 3.11 13.18
CA LEU A 353 3.88 2.80 14.30
C LEU A 353 2.56 3.60 14.23
N GLU A 354 2.64 4.89 13.91
CA GLU A 354 1.46 5.75 13.83
C GLU A 354 0.53 5.35 12.68
N VAL A 355 1.07 5.11 11.48
CA VAL A 355 0.25 4.78 10.32
C VAL A 355 -0.39 3.39 10.48
N GLU A 356 0.34 2.39 10.97
CA GLU A 356 -0.24 1.08 11.33
C GLU A 356 -1.27 1.21 12.46
N GLY A 357 -1.01 2.08 13.43
CA GLY A 357 -1.96 2.43 14.50
C GLY A 357 -3.27 3.00 13.96
N TRP A 358 -3.21 3.86 12.93
CA TRP A 358 -4.41 4.42 12.30
C TRP A 358 -5.22 3.34 11.55
N VAL A 359 -4.56 2.41 10.86
CA VAL A 359 -5.23 1.25 10.24
C VAL A 359 -5.89 0.38 11.31
N GLY A 360 -5.15 0.05 12.38
CA GLY A 360 -5.68 -0.73 13.49
C GLY A 360 -6.89 -0.09 14.17
N ALA A 361 -6.84 1.23 14.38
CA ALA A 361 -7.94 2.00 14.93
C ALA A 361 -9.18 2.01 14.02
N HIS A 362 -9.00 2.17 12.70
CA HIS A 362 -10.08 2.10 11.71
C HIS A 362 -10.80 0.75 11.75
N VAL A 363 -10.03 -0.35 11.72
CA VAL A 363 -10.56 -1.72 11.74
C VAL A 363 -11.33 -1.98 13.04
N LEU A 364 -10.72 -1.68 14.19
CA LEU A 364 -11.34 -1.88 15.49
C LEU A 364 -12.61 -1.03 15.69
N ALA A 365 -12.59 0.23 15.26
CA ALA A 365 -13.75 1.11 15.36
C ALA A 365 -14.92 0.58 14.53
N SER A 366 -14.66 0.10 13.31
CA SER A 366 -15.68 -0.48 12.43
C SER A 366 -16.30 -1.72 13.03
N TRP A 367 -15.48 -2.66 13.50
CA TRP A 367 -15.94 -3.90 14.13
C TRP A 367 -16.69 -3.66 15.43
N THR A 368 -16.23 -2.73 16.26
CA THR A 368 -16.93 -2.36 17.51
C THR A 368 -18.29 -1.73 17.24
N ALA A 369 -18.42 -1.03 16.10
CA ALA A 369 -19.69 -0.47 15.64
C ALA A 369 -20.58 -1.49 14.89
N GLY A 370 -20.16 -2.76 14.77
CA GLY A 370 -20.91 -3.81 14.08
C GLY A 370 -20.99 -3.63 12.56
N ARG A 371 -19.99 -2.97 11.96
CA ARG A 371 -19.88 -2.78 10.50
C ARG A 371 -18.58 -3.35 9.96
N SER A 372 -18.55 -3.60 8.66
CA SER A 372 -17.33 -3.98 7.95
C SER A 372 -16.29 -2.85 8.00
N SER A 373 -15.02 -3.22 8.08
CA SER A 373 -13.88 -2.31 7.95
C SER A 373 -13.48 -2.02 6.50
N LEU A 374 -14.03 -2.79 5.55
CA LEU A 374 -13.82 -2.64 4.12
C LEU A 374 -14.80 -1.62 3.51
N ARG A 375 -14.45 -1.07 2.35
CA ARG A 375 -15.29 -0.15 1.56
C ARG A 375 -16.47 -0.87 0.93
N ARG A 376 -16.24 -2.09 0.43
CA ARG A 376 -17.26 -2.99 -0.11
C ARG A 376 -17.37 -4.18 0.84
N ALA A 377 -18.58 -4.48 1.30
CA ALA A 377 -18.80 -5.68 2.08
C ALA A 377 -18.53 -6.91 1.21
N PRO A 378 -17.76 -7.91 1.66
CA PRO A 378 -17.56 -9.16 0.91
C PRO A 378 -18.92 -9.81 0.63
N GLY A 379 -19.30 -9.89 -0.66
CA GLY A 379 -20.53 -10.57 -1.09
C GLY A 379 -21.78 -9.71 -1.29
N GLY A 380 -21.68 -8.37 -1.30
CA GLY A 380 -22.76 -7.51 -1.81
C GLY A 380 -22.78 -7.49 -3.36
N PRO A 381 -23.96 -7.50 -4.02
CA PRO A 381 -24.00 -7.32 -5.47
C PRO A 381 -23.38 -5.98 -5.84
N ALA A 382 -22.58 -5.95 -6.92
CA ALA A 382 -22.15 -4.70 -7.51
C ALA A 382 -23.40 -3.89 -7.86
N GLU A 383 -23.60 -2.73 -7.22
CA GLU A 383 -24.59 -1.79 -7.71
C GLU A 383 -24.12 -1.33 -9.10
N GLU A 384 -24.73 -1.89 -10.13
CA GLU A 384 -24.70 -1.33 -11.47
C GLU A 384 -25.29 0.08 -11.36
N GLY A 385 -24.41 1.09 -11.37
CA GLY A 385 -24.82 2.48 -11.44
C GLY A 385 -25.74 2.67 -12.64
N SER A 386 -27.00 2.99 -12.38
CA SER A 386 -27.97 3.27 -13.44
C SER A 386 -27.58 4.56 -14.14
N VAL A 387 -26.87 4.42 -15.24
CA VAL A 387 -26.72 5.46 -16.25
C VAL A 387 -28.01 5.45 -17.06
N ASP A 388 -29.06 6.09 -16.56
CA ASP A 388 -30.18 6.58 -17.36
C ASP A 388 -31.19 7.35 -16.49
N ALA A 389 -31.12 8.68 -16.55
CA ALA A 389 -32.29 9.59 -16.60
C ALA A 389 -31.86 11.05 -16.39
N VAL A 390 -31.13 11.63 -17.35
CA VAL A 390 -31.13 13.09 -17.54
C VAL A 390 -31.27 13.39 -19.02
N VAL A 391 -32.50 13.33 -19.55
CA VAL A 391 -33.06 14.27 -20.55
C VAL A 391 -34.57 14.00 -20.63
N ALA A 392 -35.39 14.92 -20.13
CA ALA A 392 -36.61 15.43 -20.76
C ALA A 392 -37.47 16.17 -19.71
N GLY A 393 -37.48 17.50 -19.80
CA GLY A 393 -38.33 18.34 -18.97
C GLY A 393 -39.79 18.35 -19.43
N ALA A 394 -40.68 18.65 -18.49
CA ALA A 394 -41.91 19.41 -18.72
C ALA A 394 -42.51 19.83 -17.36
N ILE A 395 -42.63 21.13 -17.14
CA ILE A 395 -43.54 21.75 -16.15
C ILE A 395 -44.93 21.79 -16.82
N PRO A 396 -46.05 21.44 -16.14
CA PRO A 396 -46.90 22.51 -15.61
C PRO A 396 -47.68 22.24 -14.31
N ALA A 397 -47.90 23.37 -13.61
CA ALA A 397 -49.13 23.83 -12.96
C ALA A 397 -49.63 23.19 -11.65
N GLY A 398 -49.37 23.95 -10.58
CA GLY A 398 -50.22 24.26 -9.41
C GLY A 398 -51.60 23.63 -9.22
N ALA A 399 -51.85 23.22 -7.96
CA ALA A 399 -53.11 23.43 -7.25
C ALA A 399 -52.87 23.43 -5.72
N VAL A 400 -53.52 24.39 -5.06
CA VAL A 400 -53.50 24.74 -3.62
C VAL A 400 -54.30 23.71 -2.78
N PRO A 401 -54.02 23.52 -1.47
CA PRO A 401 -54.71 22.54 -0.63
C PRO A 401 -55.95 23.12 0.09
N ALA A 402 -57.02 22.34 0.18
CA ALA A 402 -58.16 22.43 1.10
C ALA A 402 -59.08 21.21 0.75
N ASP A 403 -59.67 20.45 1.66
CA ASP A 403 -60.40 20.85 2.86
C ASP A 403 -60.46 19.73 3.91
N ALA A 404 -60.62 20.16 5.16
CA ALA A 404 -61.38 19.46 6.17
C ALA A 404 -62.65 20.26 6.45
N ALA A 405 -63.79 19.82 5.92
CA ALA A 405 -65.17 19.93 6.44
C ALA A 405 -66.18 19.53 5.36
#